data_AF-A0A950GEF3-F1
#
_entry.id   AF-A0A950GEF3-F1
#
_cell.length_a   1.000
_cell.length_b   1.000
_cell.length_c   1.000
_cell.angle_alpha   90.00
_cell.angle_beta   90.00
_cell.angle_gamma   90.00
#
_symmetry.space_group_name_H-M   'P 1'
#
loop_
_entity.id
_entity.type
_entity.pdbx_description
1 polymer ?
#
loop_
_entity_poly.entity_id
_entity_poly.type
_entity_poly.pdbx_seq_one_letter_code
_entity_poly.pdbx_strand_id
1 'polypeptide(L)'
;MYGDSIRDWSDAAIKALNPGTTLPHHAIVPIRRSDASGDTFIFTQFLSFSTPDWERGPGFGTSITWPDVPGVLTAAGNPGMVQTLSQTPYGVAYIGGSFADEIAKAQLGTAELQNDDGQFVLPTPKTVAAAAAALTPRTPADERLTLVLAPGKDSYPLINYEYAIVRAAQPDEGTADALRKFLLWTVTPGQGADPSYLGAVHFIALPTAIQALSTYQIAKIH
;
A
#
# COMPACT_ATOMS: atom_id res chain seq x y z
N MET A 1 -9.73 -6.60 14.21
CA MET A 1 -10.13 -5.17 14.12
C MET A 1 -11.17 -4.97 13.03
N TYR A 2 -10.79 -4.96 11.74
CA TYR A 2 -11.74 -4.76 10.62
C TYR A 2 -12.74 -5.92 10.41
N GLY A 3 -12.50 -7.09 10.98
CA GLY A 3 -13.42 -8.24 11.00
C GLY A 3 -14.16 -8.43 12.32
N ASP A 4 -14.23 -7.40 13.17
CA ASP A 4 -14.98 -7.37 14.45
C ASP A 4 -14.48 -8.32 15.58
N SER A 5 -13.49 -9.18 15.35
CA SER A 5 -12.96 -10.08 16.39
C SER A 5 -12.12 -9.40 17.49
N ILE A 6 -11.68 -8.16 17.25
CA ILE A 6 -10.91 -7.35 18.22
C ILE A 6 -11.55 -5.97 18.22
N ARG A 7 -12.18 -5.61 19.34
CA ARG A 7 -13.02 -4.41 19.47
C ARG A 7 -12.45 -3.30 20.34
N ASP A 8 -11.42 -3.58 21.14
CA ASP A 8 -10.86 -2.66 22.12
C ASP A 8 -9.33 -2.67 22.07
N TRP A 9 -8.69 -1.51 22.28
CA TRP A 9 -7.23 -1.39 22.21
C TRP A 9 -6.50 -2.17 23.31
N SER A 10 -7.15 -2.48 24.43
CA SER A 10 -6.58 -3.28 25.52
C SER A 10 -6.75 -4.79 25.34
N ASP A 11 -7.29 -5.23 24.20
CA ASP A 11 -7.45 -6.66 23.87
C ASP A 11 -6.14 -7.45 24.04
N ALA A 12 -6.27 -8.69 24.52
CA ALA A 12 -5.13 -9.56 24.82
C ALA A 12 -4.24 -9.81 23.60
N ALA A 13 -4.80 -9.88 22.39
CA ALA A 13 -4.04 -10.07 21.16
C ALA A 13 -3.15 -8.84 20.86
N ILE A 14 -3.66 -7.63 21.04
CA ILE A 14 -2.88 -6.38 20.87
C ILE A 14 -1.81 -6.30 21.97
N LYS A 15 -2.19 -6.58 23.22
CA LYS A 15 -1.27 -6.55 24.36
C LYS A 15 -0.11 -7.53 24.23
N ALA A 16 -0.36 -8.73 23.70
CA ALA A 16 0.68 -9.73 23.49
C ALA A 16 1.77 -9.25 22.53
N LEU A 17 1.42 -8.43 21.54
CA LEU A 17 2.35 -7.84 20.57
C LEU A 17 3.07 -6.59 21.11
N ASN A 18 2.59 -6.01 22.22
CA ASN A 18 3.08 -4.74 22.77
C ASN A 18 3.46 -4.87 24.26
N PRO A 19 4.40 -5.77 24.62
CA PRO A 19 4.75 -6.00 26.02
C PRO A 19 5.33 -4.73 26.66
N GLY A 20 4.84 -4.38 27.85
CA GLY A 20 5.28 -3.19 28.58
C GLY A 20 4.58 -1.89 28.18
N THR A 21 3.74 -1.90 27.14
CA THR A 21 2.96 -0.73 26.73
C THR A 21 1.64 -0.66 27.49
N THR A 22 1.33 0.51 28.05
CA THR A 22 0.01 0.79 28.62
C THR A 22 -0.99 1.05 27.50
N LEU A 23 -1.83 0.06 27.21
CA LEU A 23 -2.86 0.16 26.17
C LEU A 23 -4.17 0.72 26.74
N PRO A 24 -4.83 1.67 26.05
CA PRO A 24 -6.10 2.22 26.50
C PRO A 24 -7.23 1.18 26.42
N HIS A 25 -8.13 1.17 27.41
CA HIS A 25 -9.39 0.41 27.34
C HIS A 25 -10.45 1.24 26.63
N HIS A 26 -10.29 1.39 25.32
CA HIS A 26 -11.21 2.13 24.47
C HIS A 26 -11.52 1.35 23.19
N ALA A 27 -12.78 1.45 22.77
CA ALA A 27 -13.25 0.84 21.54
C ALA A 27 -12.42 1.32 20.34
N ILE A 28 -12.05 0.37 19.47
CA ILE A 28 -11.35 0.64 18.22
C ILE A 28 -12.36 1.17 17.22
N VAL A 29 -11.98 2.24 16.50
CA VAL A 29 -12.78 2.79 15.40
C VAL A 29 -12.07 2.49 14.07
N PRO A 30 -12.46 1.44 13.34
CA PRO A 30 -11.89 1.19 12.01
C PRO A 30 -12.34 2.27 11.03
N ILE A 31 -11.40 2.80 10.25
CA ILE A 31 -11.66 3.79 9.20
C ILE A 31 -11.27 3.16 7.87
N ARG A 32 -12.23 3.08 6.94
CA ARG A 32 -12.02 2.47 5.62
C ARG A 32 -12.32 3.46 4.50
N ARG A 33 -11.84 3.17 3.30
CA ARG A 33 -12.15 3.97 2.11
C ARG A 33 -13.64 3.85 1.76
N SER A 34 -14.27 4.98 1.41
CA SER A 34 -15.63 5.00 0.84
C SER A 34 -15.64 4.81 -0.68
N ASP A 35 -14.51 5.09 -1.34
CA ASP A 35 -14.31 5.00 -2.77
C ASP A 35 -13.47 3.77 -3.18
N ALA A 36 -13.59 3.34 -4.43
CA ALA A 36 -12.75 2.28 -4.97
C ALA A 36 -11.28 2.70 -4.94
N SER A 37 -10.41 1.85 -4.38
CA SER A 37 -9.10 2.29 -3.90
C SER A 37 -8.02 1.23 -4.09
N GLY A 38 -6.87 1.65 -4.63
CA GLY A 38 -5.64 0.84 -4.63
C GLY A 38 -5.15 0.52 -3.22
N ASP A 39 -5.18 1.48 -2.29
CA ASP A 39 -4.82 1.24 -0.89
C ASP A 39 -5.72 0.16 -0.26
N THR A 40 -7.02 0.15 -0.58
CA THR A 40 -7.94 -0.89 -0.14
C THR A 40 -7.55 -2.25 -0.73
N PHE A 41 -7.20 -2.29 -2.02
CA PHE A 41 -6.76 -3.52 -2.67
C PHE A 41 -5.48 -4.10 -2.03
N ILE A 42 -4.49 -3.26 -1.71
CA ILE A 42 -3.24 -3.71 -1.09
C ILE A 42 -3.47 -4.12 0.38
N PHE A 43 -4.19 -3.30 1.15
CA PHE A 43 -4.48 -3.60 2.56
C PHE A 43 -5.32 -4.88 2.72
N THR A 44 -6.37 -5.05 1.92
CA THR A 44 -7.23 -6.24 2.00
C THR A 44 -6.55 -7.49 1.47
N GLN A 45 -5.59 -7.39 0.54
CA GLN A 45 -4.70 -8.51 0.18
C GLN A 45 -3.87 -8.95 1.37
N PHE A 46 -3.25 -8.02 2.10
CA PHE A 46 -2.48 -8.36 3.30
C PHE A 46 -3.35 -9.06 4.34
N LEU A 47 -4.56 -8.55 4.59
CA LEU A 47 -5.51 -9.22 5.48
C LEU A 47 -5.87 -10.63 4.99
N SER A 48 -6.11 -10.79 3.69
CA SER A 48 -6.44 -12.09 3.09
C SER A 48 -5.29 -13.09 3.24
N PHE A 49 -4.05 -12.67 2.97
CA PHE A 49 -2.89 -13.57 3.00
C PHE A 49 -2.40 -13.89 4.42
N SER A 50 -2.67 -13.01 5.39
CA SER A 50 -2.25 -13.19 6.79
C SER A 50 -3.34 -13.76 7.69
N THR A 51 -4.61 -13.69 7.30
CA THR A 51 -5.76 -14.05 8.15
C THR A 51 -6.72 -15.00 7.43
N PRO A 52 -6.71 -16.31 7.75
CA PRO A 52 -7.55 -17.30 7.06
C PRO A 52 -9.06 -17.02 7.09
N ASP A 53 -9.57 -16.41 8.16
CA ASP A 53 -10.99 -16.01 8.22
C ASP A 53 -11.31 -14.90 7.21
N TRP A 54 -10.41 -13.94 7.03
CA TRP A 54 -10.57 -12.85 6.06
C TRP A 54 -10.50 -13.37 4.62
N GLU A 55 -9.61 -14.34 4.36
CA GLU A 55 -9.49 -14.99 3.05
C GLU A 55 -10.78 -15.69 2.63
N ARG A 56 -11.45 -16.37 3.57
CA ARG A 56 -12.75 -17.02 3.33
C ARG A 56 -13.88 -16.02 3.08
N GLY A 57 -13.70 -14.78 3.51
CA GLY A 57 -14.63 -13.68 3.30
C GLY A 57 -14.30 -12.55 4.28
N PRO A 58 -14.10 -11.30 3.81
CA PRO A 58 -14.55 -10.76 2.53
C PRO A 58 -13.56 -10.85 1.35
N GLY A 59 -12.34 -11.34 1.55
CA GLY A 59 -11.27 -11.33 0.54
C GLY A 59 -10.72 -9.93 0.24
N PHE A 60 -10.23 -9.71 -0.97
CA PHE A 60 -9.57 -8.47 -1.36
C PHE A 60 -10.08 -7.90 -2.69
N GLY A 61 -9.96 -6.58 -2.84
CA GLY A 61 -10.48 -5.86 -4.00
C GLY A 61 -10.26 -4.36 -3.87
N THR A 62 -10.39 -3.62 -4.96
CA THR A 62 -10.47 -2.14 -4.90
C THR A 62 -11.76 -1.69 -4.22
N SER A 63 -12.79 -2.55 -4.21
CA SER A 63 -13.98 -2.46 -3.40
C SER A 63 -14.35 -3.86 -2.92
N ILE A 64 -14.75 -3.99 -1.65
CA ILE A 64 -15.16 -5.25 -1.04
C ILE A 64 -16.43 -5.05 -0.23
N THR A 65 -17.16 -6.14 0.01
CA THR A 65 -18.24 -6.15 1.00
C THR A 65 -17.64 -6.26 2.39
N TRP A 66 -17.35 -5.12 3.00
CA TRP A 66 -16.75 -5.09 4.31
C TRP A 66 -17.67 -5.69 5.38
N PRO A 67 -17.11 -6.33 6.41
CA PRO A 67 -17.85 -6.71 7.62
C PRO A 67 -18.54 -5.49 8.25
N ASP A 68 -19.71 -5.75 8.85
CA ASP A 68 -20.43 -4.75 9.62
C ASP A 68 -19.82 -4.67 11.03
N VAL A 69 -18.92 -3.71 11.21
CA VAL A 69 -18.23 -3.46 12.49
C VAL A 69 -18.84 -2.24 13.14
N PRO A 70 -19.29 -2.31 14.41
CA PRO A 70 -19.83 -1.16 15.12
C PRO A 70 -18.86 0.04 15.13
N GLY A 71 -19.40 1.22 14.84
CA GLY A 71 -18.64 2.47 14.89
C GLY A 71 -17.70 2.70 13.71
N VAL A 72 -17.67 1.83 12.69
CA VAL A 72 -16.84 2.03 11.50
C VAL A 72 -17.11 3.38 10.84
N LEU A 73 -16.04 4.08 10.46
CA LEU A 73 -16.12 5.31 9.68
C LEU A 73 -15.60 5.07 8.26
N THR A 74 -16.02 5.93 7.34
CA THR A 74 -15.54 5.88 5.95
C THR A 74 -15.05 7.24 5.50
N ALA A 75 -13.98 7.27 4.71
CA ALA A 75 -13.44 8.49 4.13
C ALA A 75 -13.03 8.31 2.67
N ALA A 76 -13.14 9.39 1.88
CA ALA A 76 -12.77 9.39 0.47
C ALA A 76 -11.31 9.80 0.29
N GLY A 77 -10.54 9.00 -0.44
CA GLY A 77 -9.12 9.26 -0.71
C GLY A 77 -8.22 9.28 0.54
N ASN A 78 -6.90 9.24 0.33
CA ASN A 78 -5.94 9.36 1.42
C ASN A 78 -6.03 10.67 2.24
N PRO A 79 -6.29 11.87 1.64
CA PRO A 79 -6.48 13.09 2.44
C PRO A 79 -7.64 12.96 3.43
N GLY A 80 -8.78 12.38 2.99
CA GLY A 80 -9.93 12.14 3.86
C GLY A 80 -9.63 11.14 4.95
N MET A 81 -8.83 10.09 4.65
CA MET A 81 -8.41 9.10 5.65
C MET A 81 -7.54 9.74 6.75
N VAL A 82 -6.56 10.56 6.39
CA VAL A 82 -5.72 11.31 7.36
C VAL A 82 -6.58 12.26 8.20
N GLN A 83 -7.45 13.03 7.55
CA GLN A 83 -8.32 13.98 8.23
C GLN A 83 -9.25 13.27 9.22
N THR A 84 -9.91 12.20 8.78
CA THR A 84 -10.85 11.44 9.63
C THR A 84 -10.10 10.80 10.81
N LEU A 85 -8.94 10.20 10.58
CA LEU A 85 -8.14 9.60 11.64
C LEU A 85 -7.67 10.64 12.67
N SER A 86 -7.22 11.82 12.24
CA SER A 86 -6.79 12.89 13.17
C SER A 86 -7.90 13.44 14.06
N GLN A 87 -9.16 13.30 13.64
CA GLN A 87 -10.34 13.71 14.41
C GLN A 87 -10.98 12.56 15.20
N THR A 88 -10.45 11.35 15.08
CA THR A 88 -11.06 10.14 15.64
C THR A 88 -10.08 9.49 16.63
N PRO A 89 -10.17 9.84 17.93
CA PRO A 89 -9.44 9.14 18.97
C PRO A 89 -9.69 7.63 18.87
N TYR A 90 -8.64 6.83 19.11
CA TYR A 90 -8.69 5.36 19.05
C TYR A 90 -9.03 4.81 17.65
N GLY A 91 -8.93 5.63 16.62
CA GLY A 91 -9.09 5.22 15.23
C GLY A 91 -7.93 4.39 14.70
N VAL A 92 -8.20 3.54 13.71
CA VAL A 92 -7.19 2.83 12.93
C VAL A 92 -7.55 2.96 11.45
N ALA A 93 -6.57 3.31 10.61
CA ALA A 93 -6.75 3.52 9.18
C ALA A 93 -5.57 2.92 8.40
N TYR A 94 -5.76 2.62 7.12
CA TYR A 94 -4.70 2.29 6.16
C TYR A 94 -4.55 3.44 5.17
N ILE A 95 -3.34 3.98 5.06
CA ILE A 95 -3.06 5.24 4.33
C ILE A 95 -1.80 5.04 3.50
N GLY A 96 -1.82 5.50 2.25
CA GLY A 96 -0.69 5.35 1.32
C GLY A 96 0.59 6.05 1.78
N GLY A 97 1.74 5.47 1.47
CA GLY A 97 3.05 5.95 1.92
C GLY A 97 3.41 7.38 1.48
N SER A 98 2.83 7.86 0.38
CA SER A 98 3.00 9.24 -0.09
C SER A 98 2.39 10.30 0.84
N PHE A 99 1.59 9.89 1.84
CA PHE A 99 0.99 10.75 2.85
C PHE A 99 1.75 10.71 4.20
N ALA A 100 2.96 10.14 4.25
CA ALA A 100 3.74 10.05 5.49
C ALA A 100 3.98 11.42 6.13
N ASP A 101 4.18 12.47 5.33
CA ASP A 101 4.36 13.84 5.82
C ASP A 101 3.09 14.38 6.46
N GLU A 102 1.92 14.15 5.85
CA GLU A 102 0.62 14.54 6.39
C GLU A 102 0.28 13.79 7.68
N ILE A 103 0.58 12.50 7.73
CA ILE A 103 0.44 11.65 8.94
C ILE A 103 1.29 12.24 10.07
N ALA A 104 2.56 12.56 9.79
CA ALA A 104 3.48 13.15 10.76
C ALA A 104 3.03 14.55 11.22
N LYS A 105 2.59 15.41 10.30
CA LYS A 105 2.04 16.74 10.61
C LYS A 105 0.79 16.66 11.49
N ALA A 106 -0.06 15.66 11.26
CA ALA A 106 -1.23 15.37 12.08
C ALA A 106 -0.91 14.65 13.40
N GLN A 107 0.38 14.40 13.69
CA GLN A 107 0.86 13.72 14.90
C GLN A 107 0.24 12.32 15.09
N LEU A 108 -0.05 11.65 13.98
CA LEU A 108 -0.61 10.30 13.96
C LEU A 108 0.51 9.25 14.08
N GLY A 109 0.25 8.18 14.83
CA GLY A 109 1.17 7.06 14.95
C GLY A 109 1.21 6.20 13.68
N THR A 110 2.37 5.62 13.40
CA THR A 110 2.55 4.60 12.34
C THR A 110 2.88 3.26 13.00
N ALA A 111 2.13 2.20 12.68
CA ALA A 111 2.35 0.88 13.23
C ALA A 111 3.50 0.16 12.50
N GLU A 112 4.31 -0.60 13.25
CA GLU A 112 5.13 -1.65 12.68
C GLU A 112 4.24 -2.82 12.29
N LEU A 113 4.45 -3.38 11.10
CA LEU A 113 3.68 -4.52 10.62
C LEU A 113 4.56 -5.77 10.61
N GLN A 114 3.98 -6.89 11.03
CA GLN A 114 4.64 -8.18 10.93
C GLN A 114 4.77 -8.59 9.46
N ASN A 115 5.97 -8.95 9.03
CA ASN A 115 6.23 -9.51 7.72
C ASN A 115 6.15 -11.04 7.71
N ASP A 116 6.34 -11.63 6.53
CA ASP A 116 6.25 -13.09 6.30
C ASP A 116 7.27 -13.89 7.15
N ASP A 117 8.41 -13.28 7.45
CA ASP A 117 9.47 -13.85 8.30
C ASP A 117 9.24 -13.59 9.81
N GLY A 118 8.07 -13.05 10.18
CA GLY A 118 7.66 -12.82 11.56
C GLY A 118 8.26 -11.59 12.24
N GLN A 119 8.98 -10.73 11.51
CA GLN A 119 9.57 -9.50 12.03
C GLN A 119 8.61 -8.32 11.90
N PHE A 120 8.58 -7.45 12.91
CA PHE A 120 7.84 -6.19 12.88
C PHE A 120 8.73 -5.09 12.31
N VAL A 121 8.27 -4.43 11.24
CA VAL A 121 9.06 -3.41 10.53
C VAL A 121 8.21 -2.20 10.14
N LEU A 122 8.83 -1.02 10.13
CA LEU A 122 8.25 0.22 9.60
C LEU A 122 8.39 0.31 8.06
N PRO A 123 7.55 1.10 7.38
CA PRO A 123 7.69 1.41 5.95
C PRO A 123 8.83 2.42 5.72
N THR A 124 10.06 1.92 5.62
CA THR A 124 11.25 2.76 5.35
C THR A 124 11.77 2.48 3.95
N PRO A 125 12.57 3.37 3.34
CA PRO A 125 13.20 3.09 2.04
C PRO A 125 13.98 1.76 2.03
N LYS A 126 14.64 1.42 3.14
CA LYS A 126 15.37 0.15 3.29
C LYS A 126 14.43 -1.06 3.23
N THR A 127 13.34 -1.04 4.00
CA THR A 127 12.44 -2.19 4.13
C THR A 127 11.54 -2.37 2.92
N VAL A 128 11.17 -1.26 2.26
CA VAL A 128 10.48 -1.26 0.96
C VAL A 128 11.40 -1.83 -0.13
N ALA A 129 12.66 -1.41 -0.19
CA ALA A 129 13.62 -1.93 -1.17
C ALA A 129 13.93 -3.42 -0.96
N ALA A 130 14.03 -3.88 0.29
CA ALA A 130 14.22 -5.30 0.62
C ALA A 130 13.05 -6.15 0.11
N ALA A 131 11.82 -5.72 0.38
CA ALA A 131 10.61 -6.39 -0.11
C ALA A 131 10.55 -6.42 -1.65
N ALA A 132 10.83 -5.28 -2.30
CA ALA A 132 10.84 -5.20 -3.75
C ALA A 132 11.88 -6.13 -4.38
N ALA A 133 13.09 -6.20 -3.82
CA ALA A 133 14.16 -7.08 -4.30
C ALA A 133 13.79 -8.57 -4.22
N ALA A 134 13.03 -8.98 -3.20
CA ALA A 134 12.67 -10.37 -2.98
C ALA A 134 11.68 -10.91 -4.03
N LEU A 135 10.77 -10.07 -4.53
CA LEU A 135 9.71 -10.48 -5.47
C LEU A 135 9.91 -10.00 -6.90
N THR A 136 10.71 -8.96 -7.14
CA THR A 136 11.04 -8.46 -8.49
C THR A 136 11.48 -9.55 -9.49
N PRO A 137 12.27 -10.58 -9.12
CA PRO A 137 12.61 -11.67 -10.05
C PRO A 137 11.41 -12.48 -10.56
N ARG A 138 10.24 -12.37 -9.92
CA ARG A 138 9.00 -13.05 -10.29
C ARG A 138 8.06 -12.19 -11.13
N THR A 139 8.41 -10.94 -11.41
CA THR A 139 7.53 -10.02 -12.16
C THR A 139 7.33 -10.53 -13.58
N PRO A 140 6.08 -10.83 -13.99
CA PRO A 140 5.81 -11.35 -15.33
C PRO A 140 5.98 -10.27 -16.39
N ALA A 141 5.97 -10.68 -17.66
CA ALA A 141 6.14 -9.75 -18.78
C ALA A 141 5.07 -8.64 -18.81
N ASP A 142 3.85 -8.92 -18.37
CA ASP A 142 2.75 -7.95 -18.25
C ASP A 142 2.74 -7.18 -16.92
N GLU A 143 3.80 -7.32 -16.12
CA GLU A 143 4.09 -6.61 -14.87
C GLU A 143 3.07 -6.81 -13.74
N ARG A 144 2.04 -7.64 -13.93
CA ARG A 144 1.00 -7.89 -12.92
C ARG A 144 1.51 -8.85 -11.85
N LEU A 145 1.98 -8.29 -10.73
CA LEU A 145 2.47 -9.05 -9.59
C LEU A 145 2.02 -8.38 -8.28
N THR A 146 1.58 -9.18 -7.31
CA THR A 146 1.43 -8.71 -5.93
C THR A 146 2.78 -8.73 -5.22
N LEU A 147 3.11 -7.64 -4.53
CA LEU A 147 4.32 -7.53 -3.71
C LEU A 147 4.01 -7.61 -2.20
N VAL A 148 2.75 -7.85 -1.86
CA VAL A 148 2.28 -8.00 -0.47
C VAL A 148 2.91 -9.26 0.15
N LEU A 149 3.35 -9.15 1.41
CA LEU A 149 4.05 -10.22 2.14
C LEU A 149 5.26 -10.78 1.36
N ALA A 150 6.06 -9.88 0.76
CA ALA A 150 7.36 -10.27 0.24
C ALA A 150 8.19 -10.96 1.34
N PRO A 151 8.86 -12.09 1.05
CA PRO A 151 9.64 -12.80 2.05
C PRO A 151 10.88 -11.99 2.46
N GLY A 152 11.43 -12.30 3.63
CA GLY A 152 12.66 -11.69 4.13
C GLY A 152 12.47 -10.84 5.38
N LYS A 153 13.36 -11.04 6.35
CA LYS A 153 13.36 -10.36 7.66
C LYS A 153 13.27 -8.83 7.63
N ASP A 154 13.77 -8.18 6.58
CA ASP A 154 13.78 -6.73 6.41
C ASP A 154 12.65 -6.25 5.47
N SER A 155 11.77 -7.12 4.99
CA SER A 155 10.75 -6.79 3.99
C SER A 155 9.54 -6.13 4.65
N TYR A 156 9.15 -4.93 4.20
CA TYR A 156 7.87 -4.32 4.60
C TYR A 156 6.71 -5.05 3.88
N PRO A 157 5.64 -5.47 4.59
CA PRO A 157 4.64 -6.38 4.04
C PRO A 157 3.59 -5.73 3.12
N LEU A 158 3.49 -4.40 3.07
CA LEU A 158 2.53 -3.65 2.25
C LEU A 158 3.26 -2.76 1.24
N ILE A 159 3.76 -3.36 0.16
CA ILE A 159 4.35 -2.61 -0.97
C ILE A 159 3.64 -2.96 -2.28
N ASN A 160 3.77 -2.09 -3.29
CA ASN A 160 3.19 -2.29 -4.61
C ASN A 160 4.06 -1.63 -5.69
N TYR A 161 3.84 -2.03 -6.94
CA TYR A 161 4.18 -1.18 -8.08
C TYR A 161 3.07 -0.14 -8.26
N GLU A 162 3.46 1.08 -8.64
CA GLU A 162 2.52 2.07 -9.17
C GLU A 162 2.35 1.82 -10.67
N TYR A 163 1.10 1.73 -11.13
CA TYR A 163 0.79 1.36 -12.51
C TYR A 163 0.17 2.53 -13.28
N ALA A 164 0.67 2.77 -14.49
CA ALA A 164 -0.04 3.52 -15.51
C ALA A 164 -0.90 2.57 -16.35
N ILE A 165 -2.23 2.64 -16.18
CA ILE A 165 -3.16 1.83 -16.98
C ILE A 165 -3.46 2.56 -18.29
N VAL A 166 -2.91 2.04 -19.39
CA VAL A 166 -3.02 2.65 -20.72
C VAL A 166 -3.53 1.65 -21.75
N ARG A 167 -4.26 2.14 -22.76
CA ARG A 167 -4.56 1.31 -23.95
C ARG A 167 -3.36 1.29 -24.88
N ALA A 168 -3.12 0.15 -25.53
CA ALA A 168 -2.10 0.06 -26.57
C ALA A 168 -2.45 0.98 -27.75
N ALA A 169 -3.68 0.86 -28.27
CA ALA A 169 -4.18 1.70 -29.36
C ALA A 169 -4.61 3.09 -28.88
N GLN A 170 -4.03 4.11 -29.47
CA GLN A 170 -4.31 5.53 -29.26
C GLN A 170 -5.06 6.12 -30.46
N PRO A 171 -5.66 7.32 -30.33
CA PRO A 171 -6.46 7.93 -31.39
C PRO A 171 -5.66 8.25 -32.67
N ASP A 172 -4.36 8.56 -32.52
CA ASP A 172 -3.44 8.90 -33.61
C ASP A 172 -1.98 8.70 -33.16
N GLU A 173 -1.07 8.62 -34.14
CA GLU A 173 0.36 8.40 -33.90
C GLU A 173 1.02 9.54 -33.10
N GLY A 174 0.53 10.78 -33.22
CA GLY A 174 1.04 11.90 -32.43
C GLY A 174 0.75 11.71 -30.94
N THR A 175 -0.47 11.27 -30.61
CA THR A 175 -0.86 10.89 -29.24
C THR A 175 -0.09 9.68 -28.74
N ALA A 176 0.08 8.64 -29.58
CA ALA A 176 0.86 7.46 -29.23
C ALA A 176 2.32 7.81 -28.92
N ASP A 177 2.97 8.60 -29.77
CA ASP A 177 4.35 9.04 -29.59
C ASP A 177 4.54 9.90 -28.32
N ALA A 178 3.64 10.85 -28.09
CA ALA A 178 3.67 11.66 -26.88
C ALA A 178 3.53 10.81 -25.61
N LEU A 179 2.60 9.85 -25.61
CA LEU A 179 2.39 8.94 -24.49
C LEU A 179 3.61 8.04 -24.24
N ARG A 180 4.21 7.48 -25.31
CA ARG A 180 5.45 6.68 -25.19
C ARG A 180 6.59 7.49 -24.59
N LYS A 181 6.81 8.71 -25.09
CA LYS A 181 7.87 9.61 -24.59
C LYS A 181 7.66 9.97 -23.12
N PHE A 182 6.44 10.30 -22.75
CA PHE A 182 6.12 10.63 -21.35
C PHE A 182 6.36 9.44 -20.43
N LEU A 183 5.79 8.27 -20.73
CA LEU A 183 5.96 7.08 -19.86
C LEU A 183 7.43 6.64 -19.79
N LEU A 184 8.16 6.69 -20.90
CA LEU A 184 9.60 6.38 -20.89
C LEU A 184 10.37 7.35 -20.00
N TRP A 185 10.04 8.65 -20.05
CA TRP A 185 10.63 9.64 -19.16
C TRP A 185 10.35 9.33 -17.69
N THR A 186 9.12 8.92 -17.34
CA THR A 186 8.74 8.62 -15.93
C THR A 186 9.56 7.50 -15.30
N VAL A 187 10.00 6.51 -16.09
CA VAL A 187 10.74 5.35 -15.58
C VAL A 187 12.25 5.46 -15.78
N THR A 188 12.76 6.57 -16.34
CA THR A 188 14.19 6.73 -16.67
C THR A 188 14.96 7.38 -15.51
N PRO A 189 16.06 6.76 -15.02
CA PRO A 189 16.96 7.37 -14.03
C PRO A 189 17.54 8.71 -14.50
N GLY A 190 17.60 9.68 -13.59
CA GLY A 190 17.99 11.06 -13.91
C GLY A 190 16.94 11.85 -14.70
N GLN A 191 15.75 11.28 -14.90
CA GLN A 191 14.57 11.93 -15.46
C GLN A 191 13.41 11.81 -14.46
N GLY A 192 12.27 11.22 -14.84
CA GLY A 192 11.12 11.10 -13.94
C GLY A 192 11.32 10.11 -12.80
N ALA A 193 12.27 9.16 -12.93
CA ALA A 193 12.66 8.26 -11.85
C ALA A 193 13.79 8.83 -10.98
N ASP A 194 14.03 10.15 -11.02
CA ASP A 194 15.02 10.80 -10.17
C ASP A 194 14.62 10.77 -8.68
N PRO A 195 15.56 10.54 -7.75
CA PRO A 195 15.29 10.53 -6.32
C PRO A 195 14.64 11.80 -5.77
N SER A 196 14.81 12.96 -6.41
CA SER A 196 14.17 14.20 -5.98
C SER A 196 12.65 14.18 -6.14
N TYR A 197 12.12 13.51 -7.17
CA TYR A 197 10.68 13.33 -7.36
C TYR A 197 10.15 12.21 -6.45
N LEU A 198 10.82 11.06 -6.45
CA LEU A 198 10.36 9.88 -5.71
C LEU A 198 10.47 10.08 -4.20
N GLY A 199 11.58 10.65 -3.73
CA GLY A 199 11.81 10.92 -2.32
C GLY A 199 10.82 11.93 -1.72
N ALA A 200 10.30 12.86 -2.53
CA ALA A 200 9.28 13.82 -2.10
C ALA A 200 7.93 13.16 -1.77
N VAL A 201 7.70 11.93 -2.25
CA VAL A 201 6.48 11.14 -1.98
C VAL A 201 6.81 9.78 -1.35
N HIS A 202 8.00 9.65 -0.77
CA HIS A 202 8.46 8.44 -0.06
C HIS A 202 8.46 7.16 -0.93
N PHE A 203 8.62 7.32 -2.24
CA PHE A 203 8.73 6.22 -3.20
C PHE A 203 10.19 5.81 -3.45
N ILE A 204 10.37 4.60 -3.98
CA ILE A 204 11.66 4.12 -4.48
C ILE A 204 11.60 3.92 -6.00
N ALA A 205 12.75 4.00 -6.66
CA ALA A 205 12.83 3.75 -8.09
C ALA A 205 12.57 2.28 -8.43
N LEU A 206 12.06 2.03 -9.64
CA LEU A 206 11.94 0.67 -10.16
C LEU A 206 13.33 0.00 -10.23
N PRO A 207 13.44 -1.27 -9.85
CA PRO A 207 14.65 -2.04 -10.14
C PRO A 207 14.90 -2.11 -11.64
N THR A 208 16.17 -2.17 -12.07
CA THR A 208 16.56 -2.15 -13.49
C THR A 208 15.86 -3.22 -14.34
N ALA A 209 15.63 -4.42 -13.77
CA ALA A 209 14.90 -5.48 -14.46
C ALA A 209 13.44 -5.09 -14.77
N ILE A 210 12.79 -4.37 -13.85
CA ILE A 210 11.41 -3.90 -14.03
C ILE A 210 11.37 -2.74 -15.00
N GLN A 211 12.32 -1.81 -14.92
CA GLN A 211 12.44 -0.73 -15.90
C GLN A 211 12.53 -1.26 -17.35
N ALA A 212 13.26 -2.35 -17.57
CA ALA A 212 13.34 -3.00 -18.87
C ALA A 212 11.99 -3.59 -19.33
N LEU A 213 11.22 -4.21 -18.41
CA LEU A 213 9.86 -4.67 -18.70
C LEU A 213 8.92 -3.51 -19.05
N SER A 214 8.94 -2.44 -18.26
CA SER A 214 8.12 -1.24 -18.52
C SER A 214 8.46 -0.62 -19.87
N THR A 215 9.74 -0.52 -20.22
CA THR A 215 10.20 -0.05 -21.54
C THR A 215 9.63 -0.92 -22.67
N TYR A 216 9.60 -2.24 -22.49
CA TYR A 216 9.02 -3.17 -23.47
C TYR A 216 7.50 -3.01 -23.59
N GLN A 217 6.77 -2.76 -22.50
CA GLN A 217 5.33 -2.49 -22.56
C GLN A 217 5.02 -1.15 -23.24
N ILE A 218 5.78 -0.11 -22.90
CA ILE A 218 5.64 1.23 -23.48
C ILE A 218 5.81 1.19 -25.01
N ALA A 219 6.75 0.38 -25.52
CA ALA A 219 6.97 0.23 -26.95
C ALA A 219 5.78 -0.36 -27.73
N LYS A 220 4.78 -0.96 -27.07
CA LYS A 220 3.59 -1.54 -27.71
C LYS A 220 2.47 -0.53 -27.97
N ILE A 221 2.59 0.69 -27.43
CA ILE A 221 1.62 1.76 -27.63
C ILE A 221 1.72 2.23 -29.09
N HIS A 222 0.59 2.29 -29.80
CA HIS A 222 0.47 2.61 -31.22
C HIS A 222 -0.81 3.40 -31.51
#